data_AF-A0A3S1ZTY1-F1
#
_entry.id   AF-A0A3S1ZTY1-F1
#
_cell.length_a   1.000
_cell.length_b   1.000
_cell.length_c   1.000
_cell.angle_alpha   90.00
_cell.angle_beta   90.00
_cell.angle_gamma   90.00
#
_symmetry.space_group_name_H-M   'P 1'
#
loop_
_entity.id
_entity.type
_entity.pdbx_description
1 polymer ?
#
loop_
_entity_poly.entity_id
_entity_poly.type
_entity_poly.pdbx_seq_one_letter_code
_entity_poly.pdbx_strand_id
1 'polypeptide(L)'
;MKRIYVVGTADTKGEELAFLADAITAAGALVCRVDVGTRDATIPVDIRAREIADHHPGGRDAVLGGNDRGAAVAAMGIAFARFAQSRNDIAAMIGIGGGGGTSIITSGMRALPLGLPKIMVSTLASGDTAPYVDVSDIIMMPAVTDMAGLNRLSRVVLHNAAQAISGMAASPAPPPGGKPSIGLTMFGVTTPCVTAIADQLRSTYDCMVFHATGTGGRSMEKLADSGLLSGVVDITTTEVCDLLFGGVLPATDDRFGAIARTGLPYVGSVGALDMVNFWAPSTIPEPYRDRLFYEHNPDVTLMRTTADECRAIGEWIGTRLARCEGPVHFLIPEKGVSALDIEGGAFFDPEADAVLFEAIERTIKPDGKRRVTRLPLHINDPEFAKAATSAFLDIARQ
;
A
#
# COMPACT_ATOMS: atom_id res chain seq x y z
N MET A 1 15.08 11.18 -21.93
CA MET A 1 13.76 11.03 -22.58
C MET A 1 13.02 9.89 -21.91
N LYS A 2 11.71 10.02 -21.64
CA LYS A 2 10.94 8.91 -21.06
C LYS A 2 10.56 7.89 -22.13
N ARG A 3 10.48 6.61 -21.75
CA ARG A 3 10.27 5.46 -22.64
C ARG A 3 9.16 4.56 -22.11
N ILE A 4 8.47 3.84 -22.99
CA ILE A 4 7.56 2.76 -22.62
C ILE A 4 8.38 1.50 -22.41
N TYR A 5 8.30 0.96 -21.19
CA TYR A 5 9.00 -0.27 -20.82
C TYR A 5 8.13 -1.45 -21.23
N VAL A 6 8.64 -2.26 -22.15
CA VAL A 6 7.99 -3.49 -22.64
C VAL A 6 8.70 -4.65 -21.98
N VAL A 7 8.02 -5.28 -21.02
CA VAL A 7 8.63 -6.21 -20.07
C VAL A 7 8.12 -7.64 -20.30
N GLY A 8 9.02 -8.60 -20.33
CA GLY A 8 8.66 -10.01 -20.46
C GLY A 8 9.83 -10.94 -20.20
N THR A 9 9.53 -12.23 -20.11
CA THR A 9 10.55 -13.28 -20.04
C THR A 9 11.04 -13.59 -21.47
N ALA A 10 12.07 -12.89 -21.93
CA ALA A 10 12.50 -12.92 -23.34
C ALA A 10 13.13 -14.26 -23.76
N ASP A 11 13.48 -15.10 -22.79
CA ASP A 11 13.89 -16.50 -22.97
C ASP A 11 12.78 -17.42 -23.48
N THR A 12 11.52 -17.07 -23.22
CA THR A 12 10.35 -17.91 -23.51
C THR A 12 9.26 -17.21 -24.33
N LYS A 13 9.25 -15.87 -24.34
CA LYS A 13 8.24 -15.02 -24.99
C LYS A 13 8.88 -13.94 -25.86
N GLY A 14 10.05 -14.23 -26.45
CA GLY A 14 10.78 -13.27 -27.26
C GLY A 14 10.01 -12.79 -28.47
N GLU A 15 9.30 -13.68 -29.18
CA GLU A 15 8.52 -13.32 -30.37
C GLU A 15 7.38 -12.35 -30.02
N GLU A 16 6.62 -12.64 -28.97
CA GLU A 16 5.51 -11.81 -28.49
C GLU A 16 5.99 -10.47 -27.95
N LEU A 17 7.12 -10.47 -27.22
CA LEU A 17 7.72 -9.25 -26.68
C LEU A 17 8.21 -8.33 -27.79
N ALA A 18 8.87 -8.88 -28.82
CA ALA A 18 9.29 -8.15 -30.00
C ALA A 18 8.09 -7.55 -30.74
N PHE A 19 7.06 -8.35 -31.01
CA PHE A 19 5.86 -7.87 -31.70
C PHE A 19 5.17 -6.72 -30.95
N LEU A 20 5.04 -6.83 -29.63
CA LEU A 20 4.46 -5.77 -28.81
C LEU A 20 5.30 -4.48 -28.88
N ALA A 21 6.62 -4.60 -28.73
CA ALA A 21 7.55 -3.48 -28.82
C ALA A 21 7.50 -2.78 -30.18
N ASP A 22 7.44 -3.55 -31.27
CA ASP A 22 7.39 -3.03 -32.62
C ASP A 22 6.05 -2.31 -32.89
N ALA A 23 4.93 -2.86 -32.40
CA ALA A 23 3.62 -2.21 -32.50
C ALA A 23 3.56 -0.87 -31.74
N ILE A 24 4.21 -0.78 -30.57
CA ILE A 24 4.32 0.47 -29.80
C ILE A 24 5.22 1.49 -30.52
N THR A 25 6.33 1.02 -31.09
CA THR A 25 7.23 1.87 -31.91
C THR A 25 6.51 2.42 -33.13
N ALA A 26 5.69 1.60 -33.79
CA ALA A 26 4.87 2.01 -34.94
C ALA A 26 3.80 3.06 -34.56
N ALA A 27 3.36 3.10 -33.29
CA ALA A 27 2.49 4.14 -32.76
C ALA A 27 3.23 5.45 -32.41
N GLY A 28 4.54 5.51 -32.66
CA GLY A 28 5.37 6.71 -32.47
C GLY A 28 5.99 6.86 -31.08
N ALA A 29 5.86 5.86 -30.20
CA ALA A 29 6.42 5.90 -28.85
C ALA A 29 7.86 5.34 -28.80
N LEU A 30 8.68 5.86 -27.88
CA LEU A 30 10.01 5.31 -27.59
C LEU A 30 9.89 4.08 -26.70
N VAL A 31 10.54 2.98 -27.09
CA VAL A 31 10.46 1.70 -26.39
C VAL A 31 11.77 1.35 -25.69
N CYS A 32 11.65 0.66 -24.55
CA CYS A 32 12.73 -0.04 -23.86
C CYS A 32 12.30 -1.49 -23.64
N ARG A 33 12.92 -2.46 -24.32
CA ARG A 33 12.69 -3.90 -24.13
C ARG A 33 13.43 -4.37 -22.88
N VAL A 34 12.70 -4.92 -21.92
CA VAL A 34 13.24 -5.36 -20.63
C VAL A 34 13.01 -6.85 -20.45
N ASP A 35 14.09 -7.59 -20.27
CA ASP A 35 14.06 -9.01 -19.99
C ASP A 35 14.05 -9.27 -18.48
N VAL A 36 13.05 -10.05 -18.04
CA VAL A 36 12.93 -10.57 -16.67
C VAL A 36 12.92 -12.11 -16.64
N GLY A 37 13.44 -12.74 -17.70
CA GLY A 37 13.66 -14.18 -17.78
C GLY A 37 14.74 -14.68 -16.83
N THR A 38 14.95 -16.00 -16.84
CA THR A 38 15.99 -16.65 -16.01
C THR A 38 17.07 -17.31 -16.85
N ARG A 39 16.92 -17.26 -18.18
CA ARG A 39 17.83 -17.79 -19.19
C ARG A 39 18.14 -16.70 -20.21
N ASP A 40 18.98 -17.03 -21.18
CA ASP A 40 19.33 -16.09 -22.24
C ASP A 40 18.12 -15.70 -23.09
N ALA A 41 18.00 -14.40 -23.36
CA ALA A 41 16.96 -13.85 -24.21
C ALA A 41 17.09 -14.38 -25.65
N THR A 42 15.95 -14.68 -26.27
CA THR A 42 15.87 -15.15 -27.67
C THR A 42 15.84 -14.01 -28.70
N ILE A 43 15.74 -12.77 -28.22
CA ILE A 43 15.72 -11.53 -29.01
C ILE A 43 16.66 -10.49 -28.39
N PRO A 44 17.07 -9.46 -29.15
CA PRO A 44 17.76 -8.30 -28.58
C PRO A 44 16.88 -7.56 -27.56
N VAL A 45 17.44 -7.24 -26.40
CA VAL A 45 16.80 -6.47 -25.33
C VAL A 45 17.70 -5.32 -24.90
N ASP A 46 17.08 -4.23 -24.43
CA ASP A 46 17.80 -3.04 -23.99
C ASP A 46 18.30 -3.18 -22.55
N ILE A 47 17.56 -3.94 -21.71
CA ILE A 47 17.90 -4.23 -20.32
C ILE A 47 17.81 -5.73 -20.11
N ARG A 48 18.91 -6.34 -19.67
CA ARG A 48 19.02 -7.80 -19.51
C ARG A 48 18.57 -8.25 -18.12
N ALA A 49 18.09 -9.49 -18.01
CA ALA A 49 17.69 -10.08 -16.72
C ALA A 49 18.79 -10.01 -15.65
N ARG A 50 20.07 -10.15 -16.03
CA ARG A 50 21.21 -10.03 -15.10
C ARG A 50 21.32 -8.65 -14.44
N GLU A 51 20.97 -7.59 -15.18
CA GLU A 51 21.03 -6.21 -14.69
C GLU A 51 19.88 -5.97 -13.71
N ILE A 52 18.71 -6.56 -13.98
CA ILE A 52 17.57 -6.55 -13.04
C ILE A 52 17.94 -7.30 -11.76
N ALA A 53 18.51 -8.50 -11.89
CA ALA A 53 18.88 -9.36 -10.76
C ALA A 53 19.90 -8.70 -9.82
N ASP A 54 20.73 -7.77 -10.30
CA ASP A 54 21.67 -7.01 -9.47
C ASP A 54 20.98 -6.10 -8.44
N HIS A 55 19.69 -5.78 -8.62
CA HIS A 55 18.91 -5.00 -7.65
C HIS A 55 18.36 -5.84 -6.48
N HIS A 56 18.55 -7.17 -6.50
CA HIS A 56 18.12 -8.03 -5.41
C HIS A 56 19.00 -7.81 -4.16
N PRO A 57 18.43 -7.72 -2.92
CA PRO A 57 19.21 -7.49 -1.71
C PRO A 57 20.24 -8.60 -1.42
N GLY A 58 19.93 -9.83 -1.81
CA GLY A 58 20.85 -10.97 -1.73
C GLY A 58 21.82 -11.09 -2.91
N GLY A 59 21.89 -10.08 -3.78
CA GLY A 59 22.68 -10.10 -5.01
C GLY A 59 22.10 -10.99 -6.12
N ARG A 60 22.78 -10.98 -7.27
CA ARG A 60 22.36 -11.67 -8.50
C ARG A 60 22.13 -13.18 -8.32
N ASP A 61 22.98 -13.82 -7.52
CA ASP A 61 22.96 -15.28 -7.33
C ASP A 61 21.69 -15.77 -6.62
N ALA A 62 21.06 -14.91 -5.81
CA ALA A 62 19.76 -15.21 -5.20
C ALA A 62 18.63 -15.36 -6.25
N VAL A 63 18.82 -14.82 -7.45
CA VAL A 63 17.85 -14.87 -8.55
C VAL A 63 18.25 -15.93 -9.59
N LEU A 64 19.51 -15.96 -10.00
CA LEU A 64 19.99 -16.74 -11.15
C LEU A 64 20.89 -17.94 -10.77
N GLY A 65 21.25 -18.09 -9.49
CA GLY A 65 22.18 -19.14 -9.04
C GLY A 65 21.50 -20.46 -8.64
N GLY A 66 20.18 -20.50 -8.57
CA GLY A 66 19.40 -21.67 -8.18
C GLY A 66 18.70 -22.39 -9.33
N ASN A 67 18.26 -23.63 -9.08
CA ASN A 67 17.48 -24.43 -10.04
C ASN A 67 15.97 -24.47 -9.72
N ASP A 68 15.55 -23.88 -8.61
CA ASP A 68 14.14 -23.80 -8.24
C ASP A 68 13.47 -22.63 -8.96
N ARG A 69 12.53 -22.95 -9.85
CA ARG A 69 11.80 -21.96 -10.66
C ARG A 69 10.95 -21.03 -9.79
N GLY A 70 10.31 -21.54 -8.75
CA GLY A 70 9.44 -20.74 -7.88
C GLY A 70 10.24 -19.71 -7.09
N ALA A 71 11.36 -20.14 -6.51
CA ALA A 71 12.29 -19.27 -5.81
C ALA A 71 12.88 -18.19 -6.74
N ALA A 72 13.30 -18.57 -7.95
CA ALA A 72 13.82 -17.62 -8.94
C ALA A 72 12.77 -16.57 -9.36
N VAL A 73 11.52 -16.97 -9.56
CA VAL A 73 10.40 -16.06 -9.88
C VAL A 73 10.17 -15.06 -8.75
N ALA A 74 10.11 -15.53 -7.50
CA ALA A 74 9.93 -14.66 -6.34
C ALA A 74 11.10 -13.66 -6.18
N ALA A 75 12.33 -14.15 -6.28
CA ALA A 75 13.53 -13.32 -6.19
C ALA A 75 13.63 -12.31 -7.33
N MET A 76 13.31 -12.70 -8.57
CA MET A 76 13.25 -11.78 -9.71
C MET A 76 12.17 -10.71 -9.52
N GLY A 77 11.02 -11.06 -8.93
CA GLY A 77 9.97 -10.09 -8.58
C GLY A 77 10.47 -9.00 -7.62
N ILE A 78 11.21 -9.38 -6.58
CA ILE A 78 11.85 -8.44 -5.63
C ILE A 78 12.87 -7.55 -6.35
N ALA A 79 13.72 -8.16 -7.18
CA ALA A 79 14.74 -7.44 -7.93
C ALA A 79 14.12 -6.45 -8.92
N PHE A 80 13.08 -6.87 -9.65
CA PHE A 80 12.38 -6.05 -10.62
C PHE A 80 11.61 -4.89 -9.98
N ALA A 81 11.00 -5.08 -8.81
CA ALA A 81 10.38 -4.01 -8.04
C ALA A 81 11.37 -2.89 -7.71
N ARG A 82 12.56 -3.26 -7.19
CA ARG A 82 13.63 -2.31 -6.85
C ARG A 82 14.24 -1.65 -8.08
N PHE A 83 14.45 -2.43 -9.13
CA PHE A 83 14.89 -1.90 -10.41
C PHE A 83 13.90 -0.85 -10.91
N ALA A 84 12.61 -1.16 -10.97
CA ALA A 84 11.57 -0.24 -11.45
C ALA A 84 11.54 1.07 -10.65
N GLN A 85 11.66 1.00 -9.32
CA GLN A 85 11.74 2.19 -8.44
C GLN A 85 12.99 3.04 -8.69
N SER A 86 14.10 2.44 -9.11
CA SER A 86 15.34 3.18 -9.41
C SER A 86 15.26 3.97 -10.73
N ARG A 87 14.22 3.74 -11.55
CA ARG A 87 14.08 4.37 -12.87
C ARG A 87 13.26 5.65 -12.79
N ASN A 88 13.79 6.72 -13.39
CA ASN A 88 13.09 8.00 -13.57
C ASN A 88 12.64 8.25 -15.01
N ASP A 89 12.91 7.30 -15.91
CA ASP A 89 12.70 7.42 -17.36
C ASP A 89 11.57 6.53 -17.89
N ILE A 90 10.73 5.99 -17.01
CA ILE A 90 9.54 5.22 -17.38
C ILE A 90 8.38 6.20 -17.68
N ALA A 91 7.91 6.21 -18.93
CA ALA A 91 6.67 6.90 -19.32
C ALA A 91 5.43 6.05 -19.02
N ALA A 92 5.56 4.74 -19.25
CA ALA A 92 4.54 3.73 -19.06
C ALA A 92 5.22 2.35 -18.99
N MET A 93 4.55 1.36 -18.42
CA MET A 93 5.02 -0.02 -18.38
C MET A 93 3.95 -0.96 -18.91
N ILE A 94 4.33 -1.84 -19.83
CA ILE A 94 3.48 -2.91 -20.34
C ILE A 94 4.19 -4.26 -20.22
N GLY A 95 3.46 -5.24 -19.70
CA GLY A 95 3.96 -6.59 -19.47
C GLY A 95 3.22 -7.65 -20.26
N ILE A 96 3.91 -8.74 -20.61
CA ILE A 96 3.30 -9.97 -21.11
C ILE A 96 3.74 -11.16 -20.25
N GLY A 97 2.82 -12.06 -19.88
CA GLY A 97 3.20 -13.22 -19.08
C GLY A 97 2.08 -14.20 -18.75
N GLY A 98 2.47 -15.47 -18.56
CA GLY A 98 1.66 -16.42 -17.80
C GLY A 98 1.76 -16.15 -16.30
N GLY A 99 1.51 -17.15 -15.44
CA GLY A 99 1.57 -16.96 -13.97
C GLY A 99 2.90 -16.39 -13.46
N GLY A 100 4.04 -16.99 -13.83
CA GLY A 100 5.36 -16.52 -13.38
C GLY A 100 5.71 -15.11 -13.88
N GLY A 101 5.50 -14.83 -15.17
CA GLY A 101 5.76 -13.51 -15.75
C GLY A 101 4.84 -12.43 -15.17
N THR A 102 3.56 -12.74 -14.98
CA THR A 102 2.59 -11.84 -14.33
C THR A 102 3.04 -11.50 -12.91
N SER A 103 3.45 -12.51 -12.12
CA SER A 103 3.94 -12.30 -10.75
C SER A 103 5.16 -11.37 -10.69
N ILE A 104 6.16 -11.59 -11.55
CA ILE A 104 7.37 -10.75 -11.59
C ILE A 104 7.03 -9.33 -12.00
N ILE A 105 6.36 -9.17 -13.15
CA ILE A 105 6.16 -7.86 -13.77
C ILE A 105 5.24 -7.00 -12.91
N THR A 106 4.18 -7.57 -12.35
CA THR A 106 3.25 -6.81 -11.50
C THR A 106 3.89 -6.38 -10.19
N SER A 107 4.88 -7.12 -9.67
CA SER A 107 5.70 -6.66 -8.53
C SER A 107 6.45 -5.37 -8.85
N GLY A 108 6.96 -5.24 -10.09
CA GLY A 108 7.52 -3.99 -10.61
C GLY A 108 6.49 -2.88 -10.79
N MET A 109 5.35 -3.20 -11.40
CA MET A 109 4.30 -2.23 -11.66
C MET A 109 3.73 -1.64 -10.35
N ARG A 110 3.47 -2.47 -9.33
CA ARG A 110 2.98 -2.00 -8.01
C ARG A 110 3.95 -1.05 -7.32
N ALA A 111 5.24 -1.14 -7.63
CA ALA A 111 6.27 -0.29 -7.05
C ALA A 111 6.30 1.11 -7.68
N LEU A 112 5.71 1.31 -8.86
CA LEU A 112 5.64 2.60 -9.55
C LEU A 112 4.49 3.48 -9.02
N PRO A 113 4.58 4.81 -9.13
CA PRO A 113 3.53 5.72 -8.69
C PRO A 113 2.16 5.45 -9.34
N LEU A 114 1.10 5.72 -8.60
CA LEU A 114 -0.26 5.77 -9.14
C LEU A 114 -0.35 6.83 -10.25
N GLY A 115 -1.14 6.55 -11.29
CA GLY A 115 -1.32 7.42 -12.45
C GLY A 115 -0.30 7.21 -13.57
N LEU A 116 0.85 6.57 -13.30
CA LEU A 116 1.76 6.13 -14.37
C LEU A 116 1.10 4.96 -15.14
N PRO A 117 0.94 4.99 -16.46
CA PRO A 117 0.24 3.92 -17.18
C PRO A 117 0.89 2.53 -17.03
N LYS A 118 0.11 1.55 -16.55
CA LYS A 118 0.55 0.18 -16.29
C LYS A 118 -0.47 -0.82 -16.86
N ILE A 119 -0.05 -1.62 -17.85
CA ILE A 119 -0.90 -2.67 -18.44
C ILE A 119 -0.19 -4.02 -18.34
N MET A 120 -0.87 -5.04 -17.82
CA MET A 120 -0.39 -6.41 -17.77
C MET A 120 -1.26 -7.30 -18.64
N VAL A 121 -0.73 -7.74 -19.79
CA VAL A 121 -1.38 -8.74 -20.65
C VAL A 121 -1.11 -10.13 -20.08
N SER A 122 -2.11 -10.73 -19.47
CA SER A 122 -1.94 -11.94 -18.64
C SER A 122 -2.93 -13.03 -18.99
N THR A 123 -2.47 -14.29 -18.90
CA THR A 123 -3.36 -15.47 -18.92
C THR A 123 -4.19 -15.62 -17.65
N LEU A 124 -3.86 -14.86 -16.59
CA LEU A 124 -4.54 -14.87 -15.29
C LEU A 124 -5.43 -13.64 -15.06
N ALA A 125 -5.64 -12.79 -16.08
CA ALA A 125 -6.44 -11.58 -15.91
C ALA A 125 -7.93 -11.86 -15.60
N SER A 126 -8.45 -13.02 -16.02
CA SER A 126 -9.84 -13.45 -15.76
C SER A 126 -9.91 -14.41 -14.58
N GLY A 127 -9.51 -13.94 -13.39
CA GLY A 127 -9.50 -14.71 -12.15
C GLY A 127 -9.31 -13.80 -10.94
N ASP A 128 -8.84 -14.36 -9.83
CA ASP A 128 -8.40 -13.55 -8.70
C ASP A 128 -7.13 -12.77 -9.08
N THR A 129 -7.26 -11.45 -9.11
CA THR A 129 -6.18 -10.52 -9.47
C THR A 129 -5.68 -9.69 -8.30
N ALA A 130 -6.23 -9.89 -7.08
CA ALA A 130 -5.82 -9.14 -5.90
C ALA A 130 -4.30 -9.24 -5.61
N PRO A 131 -3.63 -10.41 -5.75
CA PRO A 131 -2.18 -10.51 -5.54
C PRO A 131 -1.33 -9.78 -6.59
N TYR A 132 -1.91 -9.46 -7.76
CA TYR A 132 -1.22 -8.82 -8.87
C TYR A 132 -1.43 -7.30 -8.86
N VAL A 133 -2.68 -6.86 -8.68
CA VAL A 133 -3.07 -5.45 -8.72
C VAL A 133 -2.83 -4.78 -7.38
N ASP A 134 -3.26 -5.44 -6.29
CA ASP A 134 -3.18 -4.93 -4.93
C ASP A 134 -3.77 -3.51 -4.83
N VAL A 135 -3.14 -2.59 -4.09
CA VAL A 135 -3.55 -1.17 -3.98
C VAL A 135 -3.06 -0.29 -5.15
N SER A 136 -2.68 -0.88 -6.30
CA SER A 136 -2.22 -0.15 -7.49
C SER A 136 -3.32 -0.02 -8.54
N ASP A 137 -3.13 0.90 -9.49
CA ASP A 137 -3.93 1.11 -10.70
C ASP A 137 -3.37 0.32 -11.90
N ILE A 138 -3.12 -0.98 -11.73
CA ILE A 138 -2.68 -1.87 -12.83
C ILE A 138 -3.89 -2.32 -13.63
N ILE A 139 -3.84 -2.18 -14.95
CA ILE A 139 -4.86 -2.73 -15.86
C ILE A 139 -4.49 -4.15 -16.24
N MET A 140 -5.29 -5.12 -15.79
CA MET A 140 -5.15 -6.52 -16.20
C MET A 140 -5.90 -6.74 -17.52
N MET A 141 -5.15 -7.05 -18.58
CA MET A 141 -5.71 -7.33 -19.91
C MET A 141 -5.66 -8.84 -20.21
N PRO A 142 -6.81 -9.51 -20.45
CA PRO A 142 -6.81 -10.93 -20.78
C PRO A 142 -6.05 -11.24 -22.07
N ALA A 143 -5.08 -12.17 -21.98
CA ALA A 143 -4.39 -12.72 -23.14
C ALA A 143 -5.30 -13.60 -24.03
N VAL A 144 -6.41 -14.08 -23.46
CA VAL A 144 -7.41 -15.01 -24.03
C VAL A 144 -6.87 -16.41 -24.33
N THR A 145 -5.75 -16.52 -25.03
CA THR A 145 -5.03 -17.79 -25.23
C THR A 145 -3.74 -17.78 -24.46
N ASP A 146 -3.15 -18.97 -24.26
CA ASP A 146 -1.77 -19.03 -23.78
C ASP A 146 -0.82 -18.31 -24.75
N MET A 147 0.28 -17.79 -24.19
CA MET A 147 1.34 -17.09 -24.92
C MET A 147 2.48 -18.08 -25.18
N ALA A 148 2.27 -18.86 -26.24
CA ALA A 148 3.16 -19.89 -26.75
C ALA A 148 3.37 -19.68 -28.27
N GLY A 149 3.87 -18.51 -28.63
CA GLY A 149 4.07 -18.05 -30.00
C GLY A 149 2.93 -17.20 -30.54
N LEU A 150 3.21 -16.42 -31.58
CA LEU A 150 2.23 -15.51 -32.18
C LEU A 150 1.25 -16.24 -33.10
N ASN A 151 -0.01 -16.28 -32.68
CA ASN A 151 -1.16 -16.69 -33.48
C ASN A 151 -2.03 -15.48 -33.91
N ARG A 152 -3.01 -15.74 -34.79
CA ARG A 152 -3.94 -14.71 -35.31
C ARG A 152 -4.61 -13.88 -34.21
N LEU A 153 -5.02 -14.51 -33.11
CA LEU A 153 -5.69 -13.82 -32.00
C LEU A 153 -4.70 -13.05 -31.13
N SER A 154 -3.59 -13.66 -30.75
CA SER A 154 -2.55 -13.01 -29.92
C SER A 154 -2.02 -11.72 -30.56
N ARG A 155 -1.86 -11.69 -31.89
CA ARG A 155 -1.46 -10.46 -32.62
C ARG A 155 -2.48 -9.34 -32.45
N VAL A 156 -3.78 -9.64 -32.46
CA VAL A 156 -4.84 -8.65 -32.24
C VAL A 156 -4.82 -8.17 -30.79
N VAL A 157 -4.73 -9.09 -29.82
CA VAL A 157 -4.70 -8.75 -28.40
C VAL A 157 -3.49 -7.87 -28.06
N LEU A 158 -2.29 -8.27 -28.49
CA LEU A 158 -1.06 -7.51 -28.25
C LEU A 158 -1.07 -6.17 -29.00
N HIS A 159 -1.63 -6.11 -30.21
CA HIS A 159 -1.78 -4.84 -30.92
C HIS A 159 -2.72 -3.88 -30.18
N ASN A 160 -3.87 -4.36 -29.69
CA ASN A 160 -4.78 -3.55 -28.88
C ASN A 160 -4.09 -3.05 -27.60
N ALA A 161 -3.31 -3.90 -26.94
CA ALA A 161 -2.53 -3.53 -25.76
C ALA A 161 -1.48 -2.45 -26.09
N ALA A 162 -0.80 -2.57 -27.24
CA ALA A 162 0.14 -1.57 -27.75
C ALA A 162 -0.53 -0.20 -27.97
N GLN A 163 -1.70 -0.18 -28.61
CA GLN A 163 -2.43 1.07 -28.85
C GLN A 163 -2.90 1.69 -27.52
N ALA A 164 -3.42 0.88 -26.60
CA ALA A 164 -3.87 1.34 -25.30
C ALA A 164 -2.74 2.00 -24.50
N ILE A 165 -1.60 1.31 -24.33
CA ILE A 165 -0.48 1.87 -23.55
C ILE A 165 0.12 3.10 -24.23
N SER A 166 0.20 3.11 -25.56
CA SER A 166 0.73 4.25 -26.32
C SER A 166 -0.17 5.48 -26.16
N GLY A 167 -1.49 5.30 -26.22
CA GLY A 167 -2.47 6.37 -25.98
C GLY A 167 -2.37 6.94 -24.56
N MET A 168 -2.32 6.07 -23.54
CA MET A 168 -2.15 6.50 -22.14
C MET A 168 -0.83 7.24 -21.91
N ALA A 169 0.26 6.81 -22.55
CA ALA A 169 1.57 7.43 -22.42
C ALA A 169 1.69 8.77 -23.17
N ALA A 170 1.04 8.90 -24.33
CA ALA A 170 1.07 10.10 -25.14
C ALA A 170 0.20 11.24 -24.57
N SER A 171 -0.89 10.89 -23.90
CA SER A 171 -1.87 11.83 -23.36
C SER A 171 -2.12 11.56 -21.86
N PRO A 172 -1.15 11.85 -20.99
CA PRO A 172 -1.34 11.69 -19.54
C PRO A 172 -2.48 12.58 -19.04
N ALA A 173 -3.17 12.13 -17.99
CA ALA A 173 -4.18 12.94 -17.35
C ALA A 173 -3.58 14.29 -16.90
N PRO A 174 -4.31 15.41 -17.07
CA PRO A 174 -3.86 16.68 -16.53
C PRO A 174 -3.73 16.56 -15.01
N PRO A 175 -2.81 17.30 -14.37
CA PRO A 175 -2.75 17.38 -12.92
C PRO A 175 -4.15 17.71 -12.38
N PRO A 176 -4.65 16.98 -11.39
CA PRO A 176 -5.96 17.26 -10.83
C PRO A 176 -5.97 18.71 -10.31
N GLY A 177 -6.86 19.53 -10.85
CA GLY A 177 -7.19 20.82 -10.25
C GLY A 177 -8.09 20.59 -9.05
N GLY A 178 -8.05 21.49 -8.06
CA GLY A 178 -8.89 21.36 -6.87
C GLY A 178 -8.13 21.68 -5.59
N LYS A 179 -8.63 21.16 -4.48
CA LYS A 179 -8.02 21.36 -3.18
C LYS A 179 -6.89 20.35 -3.01
N PRO A 180 -5.85 20.67 -2.21
CA PRO A 180 -4.88 19.66 -1.80
C PRO A 180 -5.59 18.48 -1.13
N SER A 181 -5.25 17.25 -1.52
CA SER A 181 -5.83 16.04 -0.96
C SER A 181 -5.16 15.65 0.35
N ILE A 182 -5.93 15.13 1.31
CA ILE A 182 -5.40 14.56 2.55
C ILE A 182 -6.01 13.18 2.80
N GLY A 183 -5.21 12.28 3.38
CA GLY A 183 -5.67 10.94 3.75
C GLY A 183 -6.16 10.90 5.20
N LEU A 184 -7.33 10.28 5.44
CA LEU A 184 -7.87 10.05 6.77
C LEU A 184 -8.19 8.57 6.95
N THR A 185 -7.73 7.95 8.04
CA THR A 185 -8.12 6.57 8.39
C THR A 185 -9.31 6.55 9.32
N MET A 186 -10.23 5.60 9.11
CA MET A 186 -11.48 5.48 9.86
C MET A 186 -11.81 4.01 10.13
N PHE A 187 -12.52 3.75 11.22
CA PHE A 187 -13.23 2.50 11.46
C PHE A 187 -14.64 2.82 11.99
N GLY A 188 -15.55 1.85 11.96
CA GLY A 188 -16.94 2.06 12.38
C GLY A 188 -17.03 2.74 13.75
N VAL A 189 -16.20 2.31 14.69
CA VAL A 189 -16.08 2.80 16.08
C VAL A 189 -15.36 4.15 16.25
N THR A 190 -14.78 4.73 15.19
CA THR A 190 -14.15 6.07 15.17
C THR A 190 -14.78 7.01 14.15
N THR A 191 -15.86 6.59 13.47
CA THR A 191 -16.60 7.36 12.47
C THR A 191 -16.98 8.77 12.95
N PRO A 192 -17.49 8.98 14.19
CA PRO A 192 -17.85 10.32 14.65
C PRO A 192 -16.68 11.30 14.59
N CYS A 193 -15.50 10.89 15.06
CA CYS A 193 -14.28 11.69 15.04
C CYS A 193 -13.86 12.06 13.61
N VAL A 194 -13.73 11.05 12.75
CA VAL A 194 -13.19 11.24 11.39
C VAL A 194 -14.14 12.05 10.51
N THR A 195 -15.45 11.86 10.65
CA THR A 195 -16.46 12.66 9.93
C THR A 195 -16.37 14.12 10.34
N ALA A 196 -16.24 14.39 11.65
CA ALA A 196 -16.11 15.76 12.16
C ALA A 196 -14.82 16.44 11.66
N ILE A 197 -13.69 15.72 11.59
CA ILE A 197 -12.44 16.24 11.01
C ILE A 197 -12.61 16.54 9.52
N ALA A 198 -13.17 15.60 8.75
CA ALA A 198 -13.40 15.77 7.32
C ALA A 198 -14.29 17.00 7.06
N ASP A 199 -15.37 17.18 7.82
CA ASP A 199 -16.26 18.34 7.68
C ASP A 199 -15.58 19.68 7.99
N GLN A 200 -14.68 19.71 8.96
CA GLN A 200 -13.91 20.91 9.29
C GLN A 200 -12.88 21.27 8.21
N LEU A 201 -12.28 20.27 7.56
CA LEU A 201 -11.22 20.45 6.57
C LEU A 201 -11.74 20.56 5.12
N ARG A 202 -12.98 20.10 4.83
CA ARG A 202 -13.53 20.03 3.45
C ARG A 202 -13.57 21.36 2.72
N SER A 203 -13.57 22.50 3.43
CA SER A 203 -13.53 23.83 2.82
C SER A 203 -12.19 24.08 2.12
N THR A 204 -11.10 23.49 2.64
CA THR A 204 -9.72 23.78 2.25
C THR A 204 -9.00 22.58 1.61
N TYR A 205 -9.39 21.36 1.97
CA TYR A 205 -8.77 20.11 1.53
C TYR A 205 -9.80 19.14 0.93
N ASP A 206 -9.35 18.30 -0.01
CA ASP A 206 -10.12 17.14 -0.48
C ASP A 206 -9.82 15.94 0.44
N CYS A 207 -10.74 15.64 1.34
CA CYS A 207 -10.56 14.62 2.37
C CYS A 207 -10.89 13.23 1.82
N MET A 208 -9.88 12.38 1.70
CA MET A 208 -10.02 10.98 1.27
C MET A 208 -10.05 10.07 2.50
N VAL A 209 -11.20 9.46 2.77
CA VAL A 209 -11.39 8.59 3.94
C VAL A 209 -11.14 7.13 3.55
N PHE A 210 -10.27 6.46 4.30
CA PHE A 210 -9.88 5.07 4.13
C PHE A 210 -10.37 4.25 5.30
N HIS A 211 -11.11 3.18 5.01
CA HIS A 211 -11.52 2.22 6.02
C HIS A 211 -10.30 1.37 6.44
N ALA A 212 -9.97 1.35 7.73
CA ALA A 212 -8.76 0.73 8.27
C ALA A 212 -8.84 -0.81 8.29
N THR A 213 -8.92 -1.42 7.11
CA THR A 213 -9.11 -2.87 6.89
C THR A 213 -7.86 -3.57 6.36
N GLY A 214 -6.68 -3.01 6.64
CA GLY A 214 -5.39 -3.41 6.08
C GLY A 214 -5.17 -2.80 4.69
N THR A 215 -6.09 -3.04 3.76
CA THR A 215 -6.02 -2.46 2.41
C THR A 215 -6.23 -0.94 2.40
N GLY A 216 -7.00 -0.39 3.34
CA GLY A 216 -7.25 1.04 3.41
C GLY A 216 -6.01 1.85 3.78
N GLY A 217 -5.32 1.51 4.88
CA GLY A 217 -4.08 2.18 5.25
C GLY A 217 -3.00 2.03 4.18
N ARG A 218 -2.90 0.84 3.55
CA ARG A 218 -1.99 0.62 2.41
C ARG A 218 -2.33 1.47 1.19
N SER A 219 -3.61 1.67 0.89
CA SER A 219 -4.04 2.55 -0.22
C SER A 219 -3.73 4.01 0.07
N MET A 220 -3.96 4.47 1.31
CA MET A 220 -3.61 5.80 1.77
C MET A 220 -2.09 6.05 1.64
N GLU A 221 -1.27 5.12 2.11
CA GLU A 221 0.18 5.22 2.01
C GLU A 221 0.67 5.15 0.56
N LYS A 222 0.01 4.37 -0.29
CA LYS A 222 0.31 4.33 -1.72
C LYS A 222 0.07 5.68 -2.40
N LEU A 223 -0.99 6.40 -2.02
CA LEU A 223 -1.25 7.76 -2.49
C LEU A 223 -0.18 8.75 -1.99
N ALA A 224 0.25 8.62 -0.72
CA ALA A 224 1.35 9.41 -0.16
C ALA A 224 2.65 9.18 -0.95
N ASP A 225 3.09 7.94 -1.12
CA ASP A 225 4.30 7.59 -1.89
C ASP A 225 4.21 8.03 -3.36
N SER A 226 2.99 8.14 -3.90
CA SER A 226 2.75 8.62 -5.27
C SER A 226 2.70 10.15 -5.38
N GLY A 227 2.88 10.88 -4.29
CA GLY A 227 2.81 12.34 -4.25
C GLY A 227 1.39 12.90 -4.47
N LEU A 228 0.36 12.08 -4.19
CA LEU A 228 -1.05 12.44 -4.39
C LEU A 228 -1.73 12.95 -3.12
N LEU A 229 -1.02 12.92 -1.97
CA LEU A 229 -1.48 13.51 -0.71
C LEU A 229 -0.55 14.65 -0.29
N SER A 230 -1.15 15.68 0.31
CA SER A 230 -0.47 16.81 0.93
C SER A 230 -0.26 16.65 2.44
N GLY A 231 -0.86 15.62 3.04
CA GLY A 231 -0.78 15.32 4.45
C GLY A 231 -1.73 14.19 4.84
N VAL A 232 -1.58 13.71 6.08
CA VAL A 232 -2.32 12.56 6.60
C VAL A 232 -2.84 12.86 8.02
N VAL A 233 -4.09 12.49 8.27
CA VAL A 233 -4.73 12.48 9.59
C VAL A 233 -5.16 11.04 9.92
N ASP A 234 -4.23 10.30 10.49
CA ASP A 234 -4.28 8.86 10.75
C ASP A 234 -4.88 8.57 12.14
N ILE A 235 -6.17 8.85 12.30
CA ILE A 235 -6.88 8.70 13.58
C ILE A 235 -6.99 7.24 14.01
N THR A 236 -7.08 6.31 13.06
CA THR A 236 -7.47 4.93 13.30
C THR A 236 -6.37 3.98 12.83
N THR A 237 -5.57 3.50 13.77
CA THR A 237 -4.36 2.72 13.51
C THR A 237 -4.53 1.23 13.83
N THR A 238 -5.78 0.76 13.98
CA THR A 238 -6.20 -0.62 14.31
C THR A 238 -5.56 -1.73 13.47
N GLU A 239 -5.19 -1.44 12.22
CA GLU A 239 -4.50 -2.41 11.35
C GLU A 239 -3.17 -2.92 11.95
N VAL A 240 -2.58 -2.19 12.91
CA VAL A 240 -1.40 -2.62 13.67
C VAL A 240 -1.74 -3.75 14.65
N CYS A 241 -2.92 -3.74 15.27
CA CYS A 241 -3.38 -4.83 16.14
C CYS A 241 -3.45 -6.14 15.36
N ASP A 242 -4.10 -6.11 14.20
CA ASP A 242 -4.23 -7.26 13.32
C ASP A 242 -2.88 -7.77 12.80
N LEU A 243 -1.96 -6.86 12.46
CA LEU A 243 -0.59 -7.24 12.06
C LEU A 243 0.15 -8.00 13.17
N LEU A 244 0.09 -7.51 14.41
CA LEU A 244 0.88 -8.07 15.51
C LEU A 244 0.26 -9.34 16.09
N PHE A 245 -1.06 -9.48 16.02
CA PHE A 245 -1.79 -10.57 16.70
C PHE A 245 -2.56 -11.49 15.75
N GLY A 246 -2.30 -11.39 14.44
CA GLY A 246 -2.81 -12.33 13.44
C GLY A 246 -4.30 -12.13 13.13
N GLY A 247 -4.77 -10.89 13.20
CA GLY A 247 -6.11 -10.52 12.75
C GLY A 247 -6.25 -10.57 11.23
N VAL A 248 -7.48 -10.44 10.75
CA VAL A 248 -7.86 -10.65 9.33
C VAL A 248 -7.76 -9.38 8.49
N LEU A 249 -7.56 -8.22 9.11
CA LEU A 249 -7.44 -6.91 8.49
C LEU A 249 -6.05 -6.25 8.74
N PRO A 250 -4.92 -6.98 8.57
CA PRO A 250 -3.62 -6.51 9.00
C PRO A 250 -3.05 -5.42 8.08
N ALA A 251 -2.31 -4.50 8.70
CA ALA A 251 -1.31 -3.71 8.02
C ALA A 251 -0.17 -4.60 7.48
N THR A 252 0.81 -4.01 6.80
CA THR A 252 2.09 -4.67 6.51
C THR A 252 3.19 -4.15 7.42
N ASP A 253 4.35 -4.82 7.41
CA ASP A 253 5.56 -4.36 8.11
C ASP A 253 6.08 -2.98 7.65
N ASP A 254 5.55 -2.44 6.55
CA ASP A 254 5.88 -1.11 6.04
C ASP A 254 4.90 -0.02 6.51
N ARG A 255 3.90 -0.31 7.36
CA ARG A 255 2.98 0.71 7.88
C ARG A 255 3.73 1.87 8.54
N PHE A 256 3.31 3.09 8.21
CA PHE A 256 3.94 4.40 8.43
C PHE A 256 5.22 4.66 7.59
N GLY A 257 5.63 3.71 6.76
CA GLY A 257 6.82 3.80 5.92
C GLY A 257 6.72 4.90 4.89
N ALA A 258 5.54 5.08 4.27
CA ALA A 258 5.32 6.17 3.32
C ALA A 258 5.47 7.55 3.99
N ILE A 259 5.05 7.70 5.24
CA ILE A 259 5.22 8.94 6.00
C ILE A 259 6.71 9.24 6.24
N ALA A 260 7.49 8.23 6.61
CA ALA A 260 8.92 8.36 6.79
C ALA A 260 9.66 8.72 5.48
N ARG A 261 9.25 8.13 4.34
CA ARG A 261 9.86 8.38 3.02
C ARG A 261 9.51 9.75 2.46
N THR A 262 8.27 10.19 2.65
CA THR A 262 7.74 11.41 2.00
C THR A 262 7.94 12.66 2.86
N GLY A 263 8.03 12.51 4.18
CA GLY A 263 8.11 13.64 5.12
C GLY A 263 6.84 14.48 5.17
N LEU A 264 5.70 13.95 4.70
CA LEU A 264 4.42 14.64 4.72
C LEU A 264 3.98 14.99 6.16
N PRO A 265 3.25 16.10 6.36
CA PRO A 265 2.61 16.40 7.63
C PRO A 265 1.69 15.27 8.07
N TYR A 266 1.93 14.77 9.28
CA TYR A 266 1.22 13.62 9.84
C TYR A 266 0.64 13.94 11.22
N VAL A 267 -0.68 13.83 11.34
CA VAL A 267 -1.36 13.78 12.63
C VAL A 267 -1.84 12.36 12.87
N GLY A 268 -1.46 11.74 13.98
CA GLY A 268 -1.83 10.36 14.31
C GLY A 268 -2.59 10.24 15.63
N SER A 269 -3.33 9.16 15.79
CA SER A 269 -3.98 8.77 17.05
C SER A 269 -4.01 7.24 17.19
N VAL A 270 -4.65 6.78 18.26
CA VAL A 270 -4.74 5.40 18.75
C VAL A 270 -6.10 4.76 18.46
N GLY A 271 -6.87 5.29 17.51
CA GLY A 271 -8.24 4.86 17.28
C GLY A 271 -8.35 3.37 16.96
N ALA A 272 -9.29 2.72 17.64
CA ALA A 272 -9.57 1.29 17.54
C ALA A 272 -8.36 0.37 17.86
N LEU A 273 -7.37 0.84 18.62
CA LEU A 273 -6.26 -0.01 19.10
C LEU A 273 -6.67 -0.94 20.27
N ASP A 274 -7.92 -0.89 20.68
CA ASP A 274 -8.57 -1.79 21.64
C ASP A 274 -9.07 -3.10 21.01
N MET A 275 -8.92 -3.31 19.69
CA MET A 275 -9.47 -4.48 19.01
C MET A 275 -8.55 -5.11 17.97
N VAL A 276 -8.60 -6.44 17.89
CA VAL A 276 -8.10 -7.28 16.79
C VAL A 276 -9.30 -7.88 16.06
N ASN A 277 -9.28 -7.86 14.73
CA ASN A 277 -10.42 -8.31 13.92
C ASN A 277 -10.26 -9.79 13.53
N PHE A 278 -11.31 -10.57 13.73
CA PHE A 278 -11.47 -11.91 13.18
C PHE A 278 -12.76 -12.00 12.37
N TRP A 279 -12.88 -13.06 11.57
CA TRP A 279 -14.13 -13.39 10.90
C TRP A 279 -15.13 -13.98 11.92
N ALA A 280 -16.03 -14.85 11.47
CA ALA A 280 -16.99 -15.52 12.33
C ALA A 280 -16.30 -16.18 13.54
N PRO A 281 -16.99 -16.31 14.69
CA PRO A 281 -16.39 -16.87 15.92
C PRO A 281 -15.68 -18.22 15.73
N SER A 282 -16.17 -19.06 14.81
CA SER A 282 -15.57 -20.36 14.48
C SER A 282 -14.20 -20.28 13.80
N THR A 283 -13.80 -19.11 13.32
CA THR A 283 -12.51 -18.89 12.63
C THR A 283 -11.41 -18.40 13.58
N ILE A 284 -11.76 -18.09 14.82
CA ILE A 284 -10.82 -17.54 15.81
C ILE A 284 -9.75 -18.60 16.13
N PRO A 285 -8.45 -18.26 16.06
CA PRO A 285 -7.38 -19.16 16.42
C PRO A 285 -7.48 -19.68 17.86
N GLU A 286 -7.20 -20.96 18.05
CA GLU A 286 -7.23 -21.66 19.36
C GLU A 286 -6.52 -20.91 20.50
N PRO A 287 -5.35 -20.24 20.31
CA PRO A 287 -4.70 -19.47 21.36
C PRO A 287 -5.55 -18.33 21.94
N TYR A 288 -6.58 -17.87 21.24
CA TYR A 288 -7.42 -16.75 21.63
C TYR A 288 -8.78 -17.16 22.20
N ARG A 289 -9.12 -18.45 22.27
CA ARG A 289 -10.49 -18.90 22.64
C ARG A 289 -11.04 -18.34 23.97
N ASP A 290 -10.15 -18.00 24.92
CA ASP A 290 -10.50 -17.55 26.27
C ASP A 290 -10.44 -16.00 26.40
N ARG A 291 -10.42 -15.29 25.27
CA ARG A 291 -10.33 -13.83 25.20
C ARG A 291 -11.71 -13.17 25.28
N LEU A 292 -11.70 -11.86 25.55
CA LEU A 292 -12.92 -11.05 25.53
C LEU A 292 -13.28 -10.70 24.08
N PHE A 293 -14.45 -11.16 23.65
CA PHE A 293 -14.96 -10.97 22.31
C PHE A 293 -16.21 -10.09 22.27
N TYR A 294 -16.36 -9.38 21.15
CA TYR A 294 -17.57 -8.68 20.78
C TYR A 294 -18.00 -9.13 19.39
N GLU A 295 -19.18 -9.76 19.30
CA GLU A 295 -19.78 -10.15 18.02
C GLU A 295 -20.37 -8.92 17.34
N HIS A 296 -19.63 -8.35 16.38
CA HIS A 296 -20.08 -7.17 15.66
C HIS A 296 -21.24 -7.50 14.69
N ASN A 297 -21.09 -8.62 13.99
CA ASN A 297 -22.11 -9.22 13.13
C ASN A 297 -21.80 -10.73 12.96
N PRO A 298 -22.65 -11.51 12.27
CA PRO A 298 -22.42 -12.96 12.11
C PRO A 298 -21.08 -13.36 11.49
N ASP A 299 -20.46 -12.45 10.72
CA ASP A 299 -19.24 -12.69 9.96
C ASP A 299 -18.00 -12.03 10.58
N VAL A 300 -18.15 -11.15 11.59
CA VAL A 300 -17.05 -10.35 12.16
C VAL A 300 -17.09 -10.38 13.68
N THR A 301 -15.98 -10.79 14.28
CA THR A 301 -15.77 -10.82 15.73
C THR A 301 -14.58 -9.95 16.09
N LEU A 302 -14.76 -9.07 17.07
CA LEU A 302 -13.69 -8.22 17.60
C LEU A 302 -13.15 -8.86 18.87
N MET A 303 -11.83 -8.91 19.02
CA MET A 303 -11.15 -9.38 20.24
C MET A 303 -10.51 -8.20 20.96
N ARG A 304 -10.84 -8.00 22.25
CA ARG A 304 -10.25 -6.91 23.05
C ARG A 304 -8.76 -7.14 23.25
N THR A 305 -7.93 -6.15 22.91
CA THR A 305 -6.49 -6.15 23.21
C THR A 305 -6.25 -6.04 24.71
N THR A 306 -5.24 -6.77 25.20
CA THR A 306 -4.78 -6.75 26.60
C THR A 306 -3.73 -5.65 26.83
N ALA A 307 -3.42 -5.35 28.10
CA ALA A 307 -2.33 -4.43 28.45
C ALA A 307 -0.97 -4.82 27.84
N ASP A 308 -0.62 -6.11 27.78
CA ASP A 308 0.65 -6.56 27.19
C ASP A 308 0.68 -6.35 25.66
N GLU A 309 -0.44 -6.62 24.99
CA GLU A 309 -0.60 -6.35 23.56
C GLU A 309 -0.60 -4.85 23.26
N CYS A 310 -1.29 -4.05 24.06
CA CYS A 310 -1.29 -2.58 24.03
C CYS A 310 0.14 -2.02 24.16
N ARG A 311 0.96 -2.60 25.05
CA ARG A 311 2.38 -2.23 25.16
C ARG A 311 3.12 -2.49 23.86
N ALA A 312 2.97 -3.68 23.29
CA ALA A 312 3.63 -4.05 22.03
C ALA A 312 3.17 -3.17 20.86
N ILE A 313 1.87 -2.88 20.76
CA ILE A 313 1.29 -1.96 19.77
C ILE A 313 1.91 -0.57 19.92
N GLY A 314 1.91 -0.01 21.14
CA GLY A 314 2.42 1.33 21.38
C GLY A 314 3.91 1.46 21.08
N GLU A 315 4.70 0.46 21.47
CA GLU A 315 6.13 0.40 21.13
C GLU A 315 6.37 0.30 19.62
N TRP A 316 5.54 -0.48 18.91
CA TRP A 316 5.64 -0.65 17.47
C TRP A 316 5.34 0.66 16.73
N ILE A 317 4.23 1.32 17.07
CA ILE A 317 3.81 2.59 16.46
C ILE A 317 4.84 3.68 16.74
N GLY A 318 5.19 3.91 18.01
CA GLY A 318 6.11 4.98 18.37
C GLY A 318 7.51 4.76 17.78
N THR A 319 8.01 3.52 17.74
CA THR A 319 9.31 3.22 17.10
C THR A 319 9.32 3.54 15.60
N ARG A 320 8.21 3.33 14.89
CA ARG A 320 8.09 3.66 13.47
C ARG A 320 8.01 5.17 13.24
N LEU A 321 7.15 5.85 13.99
CA LEU A 321 7.00 7.31 13.89
C LEU A 321 8.26 8.07 14.33
N ALA A 322 9.09 7.50 15.21
CA ALA A 322 10.39 8.06 15.57
C ALA A 322 11.39 8.11 14.39
N ARG A 323 11.13 7.38 13.29
CA ARG A 323 11.94 7.40 12.06
C ARG A 323 11.46 8.43 11.05
N CYS A 324 10.31 9.07 11.30
CA CYS A 324 9.80 10.13 10.44
C CYS A 324 10.57 11.43 10.71
N GLU A 325 11.09 12.05 9.64
CA GLU A 325 11.83 13.31 9.68
C GLU A 325 10.96 14.54 9.34
N GLY A 326 9.77 14.29 8.78
CA GLY A 326 8.71 15.27 8.57
C GLY A 326 7.98 15.63 9.87
N PRO A 327 7.08 16.63 9.87
CA PRO A 327 6.38 17.04 11.06
C PRO A 327 5.31 16.00 11.46
N VAL A 328 5.37 15.58 12.72
CA VAL A 328 4.49 14.58 13.33
C VAL A 328 3.84 15.18 14.57
N HIS A 329 2.51 15.09 14.67
CA HIS A 329 1.79 15.41 15.89
C HIS A 329 0.88 14.24 16.27
N PHE A 330 1.22 13.55 17.34
CA PHE A 330 0.47 12.41 17.85
C PHE A 330 -0.45 12.83 18.99
N LEU A 331 -1.74 12.49 18.90
CA LEU A 331 -2.75 12.86 19.89
C LEU A 331 -3.22 11.62 20.65
N ILE A 332 -3.28 11.72 21.98
CA ILE A 332 -3.71 10.64 22.87
C ILE A 332 -5.05 11.03 23.52
N PRO A 333 -6.16 10.32 23.23
CA PRO A 333 -7.46 10.51 23.89
C PRO A 333 -7.51 9.72 25.21
N GLU A 334 -7.42 10.41 26.35
CA GLU A 334 -7.29 9.76 27.66
C GLU A 334 -8.56 9.08 28.17
N LYS A 335 -9.71 9.29 27.54
CA LYS A 335 -10.99 8.70 27.99
C LYS A 335 -11.47 7.53 27.14
N GLY A 336 -10.64 7.07 26.21
CA GLY A 336 -10.89 5.88 25.41
C GLY A 336 -10.67 6.08 23.91
N VAL A 337 -10.42 4.96 23.22
CA VAL A 337 -9.90 4.90 21.86
C VAL A 337 -10.91 4.41 20.83
N SER A 338 -12.13 4.04 21.24
CA SER A 338 -13.18 3.54 20.34
C SER A 338 -14.57 3.68 20.94
N ALA A 339 -15.63 3.59 20.13
CA ALA A 339 -17.00 3.54 20.63
C ALA A 339 -17.32 2.35 21.57
N LEU A 340 -16.48 1.32 21.62
CA LEU A 340 -16.61 0.19 22.56
C LEU A 340 -15.81 0.42 23.85
N ASP A 341 -14.80 1.27 23.77
CA ASP A 341 -13.88 1.64 24.85
C ASP A 341 -14.27 3.02 25.41
N ILE A 342 -15.36 3.01 26.17
CA ILE A 342 -15.95 4.17 26.85
C ILE A 342 -16.54 3.67 28.17
N GLU A 343 -16.65 4.50 29.20
CA GLU A 343 -17.20 4.08 30.50
C GLU A 343 -18.53 3.32 30.36
N GLY A 344 -18.56 2.06 30.84
CA GLY A 344 -19.70 1.14 30.71
C GLY A 344 -19.80 0.38 29.37
N GLY A 345 -18.88 0.62 28.44
CA GLY A 345 -18.74 -0.06 27.16
C GLY A 345 -18.11 -1.45 27.27
N ALA A 346 -18.27 -2.26 26.23
CA ALA A 346 -17.84 -3.66 26.23
C ALA A 346 -16.32 -3.83 26.35
N PHE A 347 -15.55 -2.89 25.79
CA PHE A 347 -14.09 -2.94 25.72
C PHE A 347 -13.41 -1.88 26.62
N PHE A 348 -14.17 -1.28 27.54
CA PHE A 348 -13.63 -0.26 28.44
C PHE A 348 -12.53 -0.83 29.35
N ASP A 349 -11.30 -0.39 29.15
CA ASP A 349 -10.15 -0.81 29.95
C ASP A 349 -9.12 0.34 30.07
N PRO A 350 -9.29 1.24 31.05
CA PRO A 350 -8.38 2.37 31.23
C PRO A 350 -6.96 1.96 31.62
N GLU A 351 -6.75 0.74 32.14
CA GLU A 351 -5.42 0.23 32.47
C GLU A 351 -4.66 -0.16 31.20
N ALA A 352 -5.33 -0.89 30.28
CA ALA A 352 -4.75 -1.24 28.98
C ALA A 352 -4.42 0.02 28.15
N ASP A 353 -5.31 1.01 28.16
CA ASP A 353 -5.13 2.29 27.47
C ASP A 353 -3.94 3.07 28.03
N ALA A 354 -3.80 3.17 29.35
CA ALA A 354 -2.67 3.83 29.97
C ALA A 354 -1.33 3.18 29.53
N VAL A 355 -1.29 1.85 29.47
CA VAL A 355 -0.11 1.11 29.00
C VAL A 355 0.20 1.40 27.52
N LEU A 356 -0.82 1.47 26.67
CA LEU A 356 -0.67 1.87 25.26
C LEU A 356 -0.06 3.27 25.14
N PHE A 357 -0.60 4.23 25.88
CA PHE A 357 -0.19 5.63 25.82
C PHE A 357 1.26 5.82 26.28
N GLU A 358 1.63 5.22 27.41
CA GLU A 358 3.00 5.26 27.94
C GLU A 358 4.01 4.63 26.98
N ALA A 359 3.65 3.53 26.31
CA ALA A 359 4.50 2.86 25.33
C ALA A 359 4.78 3.75 24.11
N ILE A 360 3.75 4.45 23.60
CA ILE A 360 3.90 5.40 22.48
C ILE A 360 4.78 6.58 22.89
N GLU A 361 4.46 7.23 24.01
CA GLU A 361 5.20 8.41 24.50
C GLU A 361 6.69 8.11 24.69
N ARG A 362 7.01 6.93 25.24
CA ARG A 362 8.39 6.47 25.43
C ARG A 362 9.13 6.27 24.10
N THR A 363 8.48 5.71 23.09
CA THR A 363 9.16 5.23 21.88
C THR A 363 9.17 6.20 20.72
N ILE A 364 8.21 7.14 20.65
CA ILE A 364 8.11 8.14 19.57
C ILE A 364 9.23 9.20 19.59
N LYS A 365 9.92 9.34 20.74
CA LYS A 365 11.06 10.26 20.93
C LYS A 365 10.75 11.69 20.44
N PRO A 366 9.90 12.43 21.18
CA PRO A 366 9.53 13.78 20.81
C PRO A 366 10.74 14.68 20.59
N ASP A 367 10.64 15.58 19.62
CA ASP A 367 11.65 16.60 19.31
C ASP A 367 10.99 17.86 18.73
N GLY A 368 11.76 18.73 18.08
CA GLY A 368 11.22 19.97 17.49
C GLY A 368 10.17 19.75 16.40
N LYS A 369 10.18 18.59 15.73
CA LYS A 369 9.25 18.23 14.64
C LYS A 369 8.24 17.15 15.03
N ARG A 370 8.49 16.42 16.13
CA ARG A 370 7.62 15.35 16.63
C ARG A 370 7.04 15.70 17.99
N ARG A 371 5.72 15.85 18.08
CA ARG A 371 5.00 16.20 19.30
C ARG A 371 4.05 15.08 19.69
N VAL A 372 3.87 14.90 21.01
CA VAL A 372 2.80 14.09 21.57
C VAL A 372 1.96 14.99 22.47
N THR A 373 0.64 14.84 22.41
CA THR A 373 -0.28 15.62 23.26
C THR A 373 -1.36 14.71 23.81
N ARG A 374 -1.42 14.60 25.13
CA ARG A 374 -2.52 13.97 25.86
C ARG A 374 -3.68 14.93 25.96
N LEU A 375 -4.88 14.44 25.68
CA LEU A 375 -6.12 15.19 25.70
C LEU A 375 -7.10 14.46 26.62
N PRO A 376 -7.69 15.13 27.64
CA PRO A 376 -8.63 14.54 28.59
C PRO A 376 -10.03 14.36 27.97
N LEU A 377 -10.05 13.71 26.81
CA LEU A 377 -11.16 13.56 25.88
C LEU A 377 -11.23 12.10 25.42
N HIS A 378 -12.42 11.66 25.05
CA HIS A 378 -12.62 10.41 24.33
C HIS A 378 -12.36 10.66 22.84
N ILE A 379 -11.91 9.66 22.08
CA ILE A 379 -11.55 9.85 20.67
C ILE A 379 -12.69 10.44 19.81
N ASN A 380 -13.93 10.09 20.16
CA ASN A 380 -15.14 10.54 19.46
C ASN A 380 -15.75 11.83 20.02
N ASP A 381 -15.12 12.48 21.01
CA ASP A 381 -15.54 13.80 21.45
C ASP A 381 -15.33 14.82 20.31
N PRO A 382 -16.29 15.73 20.04
CA PRO A 382 -16.13 16.78 19.03
C PRO A 382 -14.87 17.64 19.24
N GLU A 383 -14.50 17.86 20.50
CA GLU A 383 -13.30 18.57 20.91
C GLU A 383 -12.01 17.86 20.49
N PHE A 384 -12.00 16.51 20.47
CA PHE A 384 -10.85 15.74 20.01
C PHE A 384 -10.68 15.91 18.49
N ALA A 385 -11.79 15.82 17.74
CA ALA A 385 -11.79 16.10 16.30
C ALA A 385 -11.29 17.52 16.00
N LYS A 386 -11.73 18.52 16.78
CA LYS A 386 -11.25 19.91 16.66
C LYS A 386 -9.75 20.03 16.96
N ALA A 387 -9.25 19.32 17.96
CA ALA A 387 -7.82 19.29 18.30
C ALA A 387 -7.00 18.66 17.17
N ALA A 388 -7.45 17.54 16.59
CA ALA A 388 -6.83 16.88 15.45
C ALA A 388 -6.76 17.79 14.21
N THR A 389 -7.87 18.46 13.86
CA THR A 389 -7.90 19.47 12.79
C THR A 389 -6.91 20.59 13.04
N SER A 390 -6.89 21.13 14.26
CA SER A 390 -6.01 22.25 14.62
C SER A 390 -4.54 21.84 14.57
N ALA A 391 -4.21 20.65 15.08
CA ALA A 391 -2.87 20.07 15.00
C ALA A 391 -2.43 19.91 13.54
N PHE A 392 -3.29 19.39 12.67
CA PHE A 392 -2.97 19.22 11.26
C PHE A 392 -2.68 20.55 10.58
N LEU A 393 -3.53 21.56 10.80
CA LEU A 393 -3.35 22.89 10.22
C LEU A 393 -2.10 23.61 10.75
N ASP A 394 -1.65 23.33 11.98
CA ASP A 394 -0.41 23.88 12.55
C ASP A 394 0.83 23.36 11.79
N ILE A 395 0.84 22.06 11.50
CA ILE A 395 1.99 21.41 10.88
C ILE A 395 1.96 21.42 9.34
N ALA A 396 0.79 21.56 8.72
CA ALA A 396 0.64 21.62 7.26
C ALA A 396 0.95 22.99 6.65
N ARG A 397 1.05 24.05 7.47
CA ARG A 397 1.38 25.42 7.05
C ARG A 397 2.89 25.73 7.05
N GLN A 398 3.69 24.82 7.62
CA GLN A 398 5.16 24.91 7.70
C GLN A 398 5.75 24.26 6.47
#